data_AF-A0A0G0HLW1-F1
#
_entry.id   AF-A0A0G0HLW1-F1
#
_cell.length_a   1.000
_cell.length_b   1.000
_cell.length_c   1.000
_cell.angle_alpha   90.00
_cell.angle_beta   90.00
_cell.angle_gamma   90.00
#
_symmetry.space_group_name_H-M   'P 1'
#
loop_
_entity.id
_entity.type
_entity.pdbx_description
1 polymer ?
#
loop_
_entity_poly.entity_id
_entity_poly.type
_entity_poly.pdbx_seq_one_letter_code
_entity_poly.pdbx_strand_id
1 'polypeptide(L)'
;MQIIDEEVKKTLEIFKVLELKPAQTKEHVEKLKNVLLMDMVAEAFAEKGQMVENASFTQDDIEDFLTDNYDEAEIAEILSRVSRDVVVEYFSKTLKGASDDVIERVNAILTSKFE
;
A
#
# COMPACT_ATOMS: atom_id res chain seq x y z
N MET A 1 14.57 -6.44 -1.45
CA MET A 1 13.67 -7.22 -2.33
C MET A 1 12.40 -6.42 -2.40
N GLN A 2 11.95 -5.88 -3.53
CA GLN A 2 10.87 -4.88 -3.47
C GLN A 2 9.48 -5.53 -3.30
N ILE A 3 9.18 -5.99 -2.07
CA ILE A 3 8.02 -6.81 -1.72
C ILE A 3 6.71 -6.16 -2.20
N ILE A 4 6.61 -4.84 -2.09
CA ILE A 4 5.37 -4.09 -2.34
C ILE A 4 5.29 -3.46 -3.74
N ASP A 5 6.33 -3.56 -4.57
CA ASP A 5 6.42 -2.77 -5.80
C ASP A 5 5.37 -3.15 -6.85
N GLU A 6 4.96 -4.42 -6.90
CA GLU A 6 3.89 -4.86 -7.79
C GLU A 6 2.52 -4.32 -7.35
N GLU A 7 2.25 -4.23 -6.06
CA GLU A 7 1.01 -3.62 -5.55
C GLU A 7 0.96 -2.12 -5.85
N VAL A 8 2.09 -1.43 -5.70
CA VAL A 8 2.21 -0.01 -6.06
C VAL A 8 2.05 0.20 -7.57
N LYS A 9 2.57 -0.71 -8.41
CA LYS A 9 2.37 -0.62 -9.86
C LYS A 9 0.90 -0.69 -10.27
N LYS A 10 0.08 -1.50 -9.59
CA LYS A 10 -1.38 -1.58 -9.86
C LYS A 10 -2.09 -0.24 -9.67
N THR A 11 -1.58 0.63 -8.78
CA THR A 11 -2.21 1.93 -8.49
C THR A 11 -1.79 3.06 -9.44
N LEU A 12 -0.77 2.85 -10.28
CA LEU A 12 -0.30 3.88 -11.22
C LEU A 12 -1.37 4.31 -12.23
N GLU A 13 -2.30 3.42 -12.59
CA GLU A 13 -3.43 3.75 -13.45
C GLU A 13 -4.39 4.73 -12.77
N ILE A 14 -4.58 4.60 -11.46
CA ILE A 14 -5.44 5.49 -10.66
C ILE A 14 -4.85 6.91 -10.65
N PHE A 15 -3.54 7.06 -10.46
CA PHE A 15 -2.90 8.39 -10.51
C PHE A 15 -3.04 9.09 -11.86
N LYS A 16 -3.15 8.35 -12.96
CA LYS A 16 -3.46 8.92 -14.28
C LYS A 16 -4.89 9.42 -14.36
N VAL A 17 -5.86 8.70 -13.78
CA VAL A 17 -7.27 9.15 -13.70
C VAL A 17 -7.40 10.42 -12.87
N LEU A 18 -6.61 10.54 -11.81
CA LEU A 18 -6.53 11.73 -10.96
C LEU A 18 -5.80 12.92 -11.60
N GLU A 19 -5.29 12.76 -12.83
CA GLU A 19 -4.57 13.78 -13.59
C GLU A 19 -3.41 14.43 -12.79
N LEU A 20 -2.77 13.65 -11.91
CA LEU A 20 -1.70 14.15 -11.06
C LEU A 20 -0.46 14.49 -11.88
N LYS A 21 0.21 15.61 -11.52
CA LYS A 21 1.52 15.94 -12.11
C LYS A 21 2.54 14.87 -11.72
N PRO A 22 3.64 14.70 -12.48
CA PRO A 22 4.67 13.71 -12.16
C PRO A 22 5.25 13.85 -10.74
N ALA A 23 5.43 15.09 -10.26
CA ALA A 23 5.90 15.35 -8.90
C ALA A 23 4.88 14.88 -7.84
N GLN A 24 3.59 15.12 -8.05
CA GLN A 24 2.52 14.68 -7.16
C GLN A 24 2.37 13.16 -7.19
N THR A 25 2.43 12.56 -8.39
CA THR A 25 2.40 11.10 -8.54
C THR A 25 3.53 10.46 -7.75
N LYS A 26 4.75 10.99 -7.85
CA LYS A 26 5.89 10.49 -7.09
C LYS A 26 5.64 10.60 -5.58
N GLU A 27 5.16 11.74 -5.10
CA GLU A 27 4.83 11.92 -3.68
C GLU A 27 3.75 10.93 -3.20
N HIS A 28 2.71 10.69 -4.01
CA HIS A 28 1.66 9.73 -3.67
C HIS A 28 2.18 8.29 -3.68
N VAL A 29 3.06 7.93 -4.62
CA VAL A 29 3.73 6.63 -4.66
C VAL A 29 4.53 6.41 -3.37
N GLU A 30 5.38 7.35 -2.96
CA GLU A 30 6.16 7.23 -1.72
C GLU A 30 5.27 7.11 -0.48
N LYS A 31 4.19 7.91 -0.42
CA LYS A 31 3.22 7.80 0.69
C LYS A 31 2.53 6.44 0.72
N LEU A 32 2.10 5.92 -0.43
CA LEU A 32 1.44 4.63 -0.51
C LEU A 32 2.40 3.50 -0.12
N LYS A 33 3.66 3.57 -0.56
CA LYS A 33 4.72 2.64 -0.14
C LYS A 33 4.85 2.58 1.38
N ASN A 34 4.98 3.74 2.00
CA ASN A 34 5.13 3.83 3.45
C ASN A 34 3.91 3.28 4.20
N VAL A 35 2.69 3.59 3.75
CA VAL A 35 1.47 3.08 4.41
C VAL A 35 1.37 1.55 4.25
N LEU A 36 1.61 1.01 3.05
CA LEU A 36 1.62 -0.45 2.83
C LEU A 36 2.62 -1.17 3.73
N LEU A 37 3.85 -0.65 3.81
CA LEU A 37 4.89 -1.26 4.64
C LEU A 37 4.55 -1.20 6.13
N MET A 38 4.02 -0.08 6.61
CA MET A 38 3.61 0.06 8.01
C MET A 38 2.50 -0.91 8.38
N ASP A 39 1.51 -1.11 7.50
CA ASP A 39 0.41 -2.03 7.75
C ASP A 39 0.87 -3.50 7.62
N MET A 40 1.76 -3.82 6.68
CA MET A 40 2.40 -5.14 6.63
C MET A 40 3.14 -5.47 7.93
N VAL A 41 3.91 -4.52 8.45
CA VAL A 41 4.62 -4.67 9.71
C VAL A 41 3.64 -4.82 10.86
N ALA A 42 2.62 -3.98 10.94
CA ALA A 42 1.61 -4.08 11.99
C ALA A 42 0.95 -5.45 12.01
N GLU A 43 0.59 -6.00 10.85
CA GLU A 43 0.00 -7.34 10.72
C GLU A 43 1.00 -8.43 11.13
N ALA A 44 2.24 -8.37 10.63
CA ALA A 44 3.31 -9.29 11.00
C ALA A 44 3.58 -9.26 12.53
N PHE A 45 3.64 -8.09 13.13
CA PHE A 45 3.85 -7.93 14.57
C PHE A 45 2.66 -8.51 15.36
N ALA A 46 1.42 -8.28 14.92
CA ALA A 46 0.22 -8.86 15.51
C ALA A 46 0.25 -10.39 15.50
N GLU A 47 0.70 -11.02 14.41
CA GLU A 47 0.80 -12.49 14.31
C GLU A 47 1.82 -13.11 15.27
N LYS A 48 2.91 -12.42 15.58
CA LYS A 48 3.93 -12.90 16.54
C LYS A 48 3.70 -12.39 17.97
N GLY A 49 2.65 -11.62 18.21
CA GLY A 49 2.32 -11.03 19.52
C GLY A 49 3.34 -9.99 20.01
N GLN A 50 4.11 -9.40 19.10
CA GLN A 50 5.03 -8.31 19.41
C GLN A 50 4.33 -6.97 19.10
N MET A 51 4.52 -5.94 19.91
CA MET A 51 3.97 -4.61 19.60
C MET A 51 5.00 -3.80 18.82
N VAL A 52 4.54 -3.11 17.77
CA VAL A 52 5.34 -2.08 17.09
C VAL A 52 5.50 -0.91 18.06
N GLU A 53 6.66 -0.79 18.71
CA GLU A 53 7.01 0.47 19.36
C GLU A 53 7.13 1.55 18.28
N ASN A 54 6.71 2.80 18.58
CA ASN A 54 6.70 3.96 17.68
C ASN A 54 8.10 4.33 17.14
N ALA A 55 8.72 3.44 16.37
CA ALA A 55 9.98 3.64 15.68
C ALA A 55 9.68 4.08 14.24
N SER A 56 10.47 5.03 13.77
CA SER A 56 10.45 5.43 12.36
C SER A 56 11.22 4.36 11.57
N PHE A 57 10.51 3.39 10.99
CA PHE A 57 11.12 2.38 10.14
C PHE A 57 11.27 2.90 8.69
N THR A 58 12.40 2.61 8.06
CA THR A 58 12.58 2.77 6.60
C THR A 58 12.05 1.54 5.86
N GLN A 59 11.89 1.62 4.54
CA GLN A 59 11.51 0.45 3.73
C GLN A 59 12.49 -0.71 3.92
N ASP A 60 13.79 -0.43 3.95
CA ASP A 60 14.83 -1.45 4.12
C ASP A 60 14.71 -2.12 5.50
N ASP A 61 14.49 -1.35 6.57
CA ASP A 61 14.31 -1.91 7.92
C ASP A 61 13.11 -2.88 8.00
N ILE A 62 12.03 -2.54 7.28
CA ILE A 62 10.81 -3.34 7.23
C ILE A 62 11.02 -4.61 6.41
N GLU A 63 11.65 -4.48 5.24
CA GLU A 63 11.98 -5.63 4.39
C GLU A 63 12.90 -6.59 5.14
N ASP A 64 13.96 -6.09 5.78
CA ASP A 64 14.89 -6.89 6.57
C ASP A 64 14.14 -7.62 7.68
N PHE A 65 13.33 -6.91 8.49
CA PHE A 65 12.51 -7.52 9.53
C PHE A 65 11.61 -8.65 9.00
N LEU A 66 10.90 -8.40 7.89
CA LEU A 66 10.02 -9.41 7.31
C LEU A 66 10.82 -10.62 6.84
N THR A 67 11.92 -10.42 6.12
CA THR A 67 12.74 -11.53 5.59
C THR A 67 13.52 -12.31 6.65
N ASP A 68 13.84 -11.69 7.78
CA ASP A 68 14.51 -12.35 8.91
C ASP A 68 13.56 -13.23 9.72
N ASN A 69 12.25 -12.94 9.70
CA ASN A 69 11.25 -13.54 10.58
C ASN A 69 10.19 -14.40 9.86
N TYR A 70 10.07 -14.25 8.54
CA TYR A 70 9.06 -14.90 7.70
C TYR A 70 9.66 -15.40 6.39
N ASP A 71 9.09 -16.48 5.85
CA ASP A 71 9.42 -16.91 4.51
C ASP A 71 8.67 -16.10 3.43
N GLU A 72 9.08 -16.26 2.17
CA GLU A 72 8.52 -15.51 1.04
C GLU A 72 7.01 -15.75 0.86
N ALA A 73 6.51 -16.94 1.21
CA ALA A 73 5.09 -17.26 1.08
C ALA A 73 4.27 -16.59 2.19
N GLU A 74 4.77 -16.60 3.44
CA GLU A 74 4.17 -15.89 4.57
C GLU A 74 4.12 -14.38 4.30
N ILE A 75 5.21 -13.80 3.79
CA ILE A 75 5.28 -12.37 3.42
C ILE A 75 4.24 -12.04 2.34
N ALA A 76 4.11 -12.89 1.31
CA ALA A 76 3.13 -12.70 0.25
C ALA A 76 1.69 -12.80 0.77
N GLU A 77 1.42 -13.68 1.73
CA GLU A 77 0.12 -13.81 2.38
C GLU A 77 -0.21 -12.58 3.23
N ILE A 78 0.75 -12.06 4.01
CA ILE A 78 0.61 -10.80 4.74
C ILE A 78 0.28 -9.67 3.77
N LEU A 79 1.07 -9.50 2.70
CA LEU A 79 0.85 -8.48 1.67
C LEU A 79 -0.55 -8.60 1.03
N SER A 80 -0.96 -9.82 0.68
CA SER A 80 -2.27 -10.05 0.05
C SER A 80 -3.42 -9.66 0.96
N ARG A 81 -3.29 -9.85 2.28
CA ARG A 81 -4.33 -9.47 3.25
C ARG A 81 -4.41 -7.95 3.43
N VAL A 82 -3.26 -7.28 3.56
CA VAL A 82 -3.24 -5.83 3.86
C VAL A 82 -3.39 -4.95 2.62
N SER A 83 -2.91 -5.39 1.45
CA SER A 83 -2.78 -4.54 0.27
C SER A 83 -4.11 -3.92 -0.18
N ARG A 84 -5.18 -4.71 -0.22
CA ARG A 84 -6.51 -4.24 -0.61
C ARG A 84 -7.01 -3.14 0.31
N ASP A 85 -7.02 -3.40 1.61
CA ASP A 85 -7.61 -2.49 2.59
C ASP A 85 -6.82 -1.18 2.66
N VAL A 86 -5.50 -1.25 2.65
CA VAL A 86 -4.61 -0.08 2.57
C VAL A 86 -4.88 0.75 1.33
N VAL A 87 -4.90 0.12 0.15
CA VAL A 87 -5.05 0.84 -1.13
C VAL A 87 -6.43 1.49 -1.22
N VAL A 88 -7.50 0.77 -0.83
CA VAL A 88 -8.87 1.31 -0.83
C VAL A 88 -9.00 2.46 0.15
N GLU A 89 -8.47 2.34 1.37
CA GLU A 89 -8.51 3.42 2.36
C GLU A 89 -7.71 4.65 1.89
N TYR A 90 -6.52 4.43 1.33
CA TYR A 90 -5.66 5.48 0.80
C TYR A 90 -6.38 6.30 -0.27
N PHE A 91 -7.00 5.65 -1.24
CA PHE A 91 -7.73 6.35 -2.31
C PHE A 91 -9.05 6.95 -1.84
N SER A 92 -9.73 6.33 -0.88
CA SER A 92 -10.93 6.92 -0.24
C SER A 92 -10.61 8.28 0.40
N LYS A 93 -9.45 8.42 1.05
CA LYS A 93 -8.98 9.71 1.61
C LYS A 93 -8.56 10.68 0.51
N THR A 94 -7.87 10.19 -0.53
CA THR A 94 -7.35 11.00 -1.64
C THR A 94 -8.47 11.56 -2.54
N LEU A 95 -9.56 10.82 -2.71
CA LEU A 95 -10.72 11.19 -3.53
C LEU A 95 -11.68 12.16 -2.85
N LYS A 96 -11.40 12.59 -1.61
CA LYS A 96 -12.28 13.50 -0.88
C LYS A 96 -12.40 14.84 -1.60
N GLY A 97 -13.56 15.10 -2.21
CA GLY A 97 -13.82 16.31 -2.99
C GLY A 97 -13.54 16.18 -4.50
N ALA A 98 -13.21 14.98 -5.00
CA ALA A 98 -13.21 14.68 -6.42
C ALA A 98 -14.65 14.64 -6.98
N SER A 99 -14.79 14.76 -8.30
CA SER A 99 -16.07 14.60 -8.97
C SER A 99 -16.53 13.14 -8.99
N ASP A 100 -17.85 12.93 -9.09
CA ASP A 100 -18.44 11.59 -9.14
C ASP A 100 -17.88 10.73 -10.28
N ASP A 101 -17.63 11.32 -11.47
CA ASP A 101 -17.00 10.64 -12.62
C ASP A 101 -15.59 10.10 -12.28
N VAL A 102 -14.78 10.90 -11.58
CA VAL A 102 -13.44 10.49 -11.16
C VAL A 102 -13.54 9.37 -10.12
N ILE A 103 -14.45 9.51 -9.16
CA ILE A 103 -14.69 8.49 -8.12
C ILE A 103 -15.11 7.16 -8.76
N GLU A 104 -16.04 7.17 -9.71
CA GLU A 104 -16.52 5.97 -10.41
C GLU A 104 -15.39 5.27 -11.17
N ARG A 105 -14.57 6.03 -11.91
CA ARG A 105 -13.43 5.49 -12.65
C ARG A 105 -12.36 4.88 -11.74
N VAL A 106 -12.07 5.53 -10.63
CA VAL A 106 -11.11 4.98 -9.64
C VAL A 106 -11.65 3.72 -8.99
N ASN A 107 -12.93 3.70 -8.59
CA ASN A 107 -13.57 2.52 -8.00
C ASN A 107 -13.59 1.32 -8.96
N ALA A 108 -13.78 1.55 -10.26
CA ALA A 108 -13.71 0.50 -11.27
C ALA A 108 -12.30 -0.13 -11.35
N ILE A 109 -11.24 0.69 -11.25
CA ILE A 109 -9.86 0.19 -11.23
C ILE A 109 -9.58 -0.56 -9.92
N LEU A 110 -9.99 -0.01 -8.77
CA LEU A 110 -9.81 -0.67 -7.46
C LEU A 110 -10.45 -2.05 -7.45
N THR A 111 -11.70 -2.15 -7.93
CA THR A 111 -12.41 -3.43 -8.08
C THR A 111 -11.65 -4.38 -9.00
N SER A 112 -11.25 -3.93 -10.20
CA SER A 112 -10.59 -4.81 -11.16
C SER A 112 -9.19 -5.30 -10.75
N LYS A 113 -8.51 -4.62 -9.83
CA LYS A 113 -7.11 -4.90 -9.48
C LYS A 113 -6.95 -5.53 -8.09
N PHE A 114 -7.94 -5.36 -7.22
CA PHE A 114 -7.87 -5.76 -5.80
C PHE A 114 -9.12 -6.54 -5.32
N GLU A 115 -10.09 -6.85 -6.20
CA GLU A 115 -11.20 -7.81 -5.96
C GLU A 115 -11.22 -8.92 -7.01
#